data_AF-F9RYA6-F1
#
_entry.id   AF-F9RYA6-F1
#
_cell.length_a   1.000
_cell.length_b   1.000
_cell.length_c   1.000
_cell.angle_alpha   90.00
_cell.angle_beta   90.00
_cell.angle_gamma   90.00
#
_symmetry.space_group_name_H-M   'P 1'
#
loop_
_entity.id
_entity.type
_entity.pdbx_description
1 polymer ?
#
loop_
_entity_poly.entity_id
_entity_poly.type
_entity_poly.pdbx_seq_one_letter_code
_entity_poly.pdbx_strand_id
1 'polypeptide(L)'
;MVILFVMIIATFFAAQLFQLNQRSTEANTYEVLSTRAYWGARSLVERLVYELVPVDGGERTGECLPSYQLAAYPNCRFEATCTPNGEATIVTSTAICSEQAYRVSRKFEVEVRP
;
A
#
# COMPACT_ATOMS: atom_id res chain seq x y z
N MET A 1 41.69 33.27 -10.47
CA MET A 1 40.51 33.73 -9.70
C MET A 1 39.21 33.25 -10.33
N VAL A 2 38.93 33.55 -11.61
CA VAL A 2 37.69 33.11 -12.30
C VAL A 2 37.52 31.59 -12.34
N ILE A 3 38.58 30.83 -12.63
CA ILE A 3 38.51 29.35 -12.74
C ILE A 3 38.13 28.69 -11.41
N LEU A 4 38.68 29.17 -10.29
CA LEU A 4 38.35 28.64 -8.96
C LEU A 4 36.89 28.94 -8.59
N PHE A 5 36.40 30.14 -8.92
CA PHE A 5 35.01 30.51 -8.72
C PHE A 5 34.05 29.62 -9.52
N VAL A 6 34.37 29.35 -10.79
CA VAL A 6 33.58 28.45 -11.64
C VAL A 6 33.59 27.01 -11.11
N MET A 7 34.73 26.50 -10.64
CA MET A 7 34.82 25.15 -10.04
C MET A 7 33.95 25.04 -8.79
N ILE A 8 33.98 26.02 -7.90
CA ILE A 8 33.17 26.03 -6.68
C ILE A 8 31.68 26.03 -7.03
N ILE A 9 31.26 26.86 -7.99
CA ILE A 9 29.86 26.90 -8.42
C ILE A 9 29.43 25.56 -9.02
N ALA A 10 30.26 24.95 -9.87
CA ALA A 10 29.97 23.67 -10.48
C ALA A 10 29.81 22.54 -9.46
N THR A 11 30.65 22.49 -8.42
CA THR A 11 30.53 21.48 -7.36
C THR A 11 29.30 21.70 -6.49
N PHE A 12 28.93 22.95 -6.19
CA PHE A 12 27.67 23.27 -5.51
C PHE A 12 26.45 22.83 -6.30
N PHE A 13 26.41 23.09 -7.61
CA PHE A 13 25.31 22.63 -8.46
C PHE A 13 25.24 21.10 -8.55
N ALA A 14 26.38 20.42 -8.66
CA ALA A 14 26.42 18.96 -8.66
C ALA A 14 25.87 18.36 -7.35
N ALA A 15 26.25 18.94 -6.21
CA ALA A 15 25.74 18.50 -4.90
C ALA A 15 24.22 18.72 -4.76
N GLN A 16 23.72 19.87 -5.19
CA GLN A 16 22.29 20.17 -5.18
C GLN A 16 21.49 19.23 -6.09
N LEU A 17 22.01 18.94 -7.29
CA LEU A 17 21.38 18.01 -8.21
C LEU A 17 21.30 16.60 -7.63
N PHE A 18 22.35 16.16 -6.93
CA PHE A 18 22.37 14.87 -6.24
C PHE A 18 21.32 14.80 -5.13
N GLN A 19 21.21 15.85 -4.31
CA GLN A 19 20.18 15.93 -3.25
C GLN A 19 18.76 15.93 -3.82
N LEU A 20 18.52 16.64 -4.92
CA LEU A 20 17.22 16.65 -5.59
C LEU A 20 16.85 15.27 -6.15
N ASN A 21 17.83 14.57 -6.76
CA ASN A 21 17.61 13.23 -7.30
C ASN A 21 17.26 12.22 -6.18
N GLN A 22 17.96 12.29 -5.05
CA GLN A 22 17.64 11.48 -3.88
C GLN A 22 16.22 11.75 -3.38
N ARG A 23 15.86 13.01 -3.13
CA ARG A 23 14.50 13.37 -2.68
C ARG A 23 13.41 12.96 -3.66
N SER A 24 13.67 13.08 -4.97
CA SER A 24 12.74 12.66 -6.01
C SER A 24 12.56 11.14 -6.02
N THR A 25 13.62 10.38 -5.82
CA THR A 25 13.58 8.92 -5.76
C THR A 25 12.81 8.45 -4.53
N GLU A 26 13.04 9.10 -3.38
CA GLU A 26 12.34 8.85 -2.13
C GLU A 26 10.83 9.12 -2.25
N ALA A 27 10.45 10.28 -2.80
CA ALA A 27 9.05 10.64 -3.03
C ALA A 27 8.34 9.64 -3.96
N ASN A 28 8.99 9.25 -5.05
CA ASN A 28 8.45 8.26 -5.99
C ASN A 28 8.29 6.89 -5.31
N THR A 29 9.29 6.47 -4.52
CA THR A 29 9.24 5.20 -3.77
C THR A 29 8.05 5.19 -2.82
N TYR A 30 7.84 6.27 -2.08
CA TYR A 30 6.68 6.41 -1.19
C TYR A 30 5.35 6.35 -1.96
N GLU A 31 5.22 7.06 -3.08
CA GLU A 31 4.00 7.07 -3.88
C GLU A 31 3.69 5.70 -4.49
N VAL A 32 4.70 4.98 -4.98
CA VAL A 32 4.57 3.64 -5.54
C VAL A 32 4.13 2.66 -4.44
N LEU A 33 4.79 2.66 -3.27
CA LEU A 33 4.42 1.81 -2.15
C LEU A 33 3.00 2.12 -1.64
N SER A 34 2.65 3.40 -1.56
CA SER A 34 1.32 3.85 -1.15
C SER A 34 0.25 3.39 -2.14
N THR A 35 0.49 3.53 -3.43
CA THR A 35 -0.44 3.11 -4.48
C THR A 35 -0.63 1.60 -4.48
N ARG A 36 0.45 0.83 -4.34
CA ARG A 36 0.38 -0.64 -4.21
C ARG A 36 -0.41 -1.07 -2.98
N ALA A 37 -0.13 -0.46 -1.82
CA ALA A 37 -0.87 -0.73 -0.60
C ALA A 37 -2.35 -0.39 -0.75
N TYR A 38 -2.68 0.75 -1.38
CA TYR A 38 -4.05 1.18 -1.62
C TYR A 38 -4.82 0.17 -2.48
N TRP A 39 -4.29 -0.17 -3.66
CA TRP A 39 -4.98 -1.08 -4.58
C TRP A 39 -5.04 -2.51 -4.07
N GLY A 40 -3.98 -2.99 -3.42
CA GLY A 40 -3.97 -4.33 -2.86
C GLY A 40 -4.93 -4.48 -1.67
N ALA A 41 -5.01 -3.50 -0.76
CA ALA A 41 -5.99 -3.56 0.33
C ALA A 41 -7.43 -3.43 -0.19
N ARG A 42 -7.68 -2.53 -1.16
CA ARG A 42 -9.01 -2.35 -1.75
C ARG A 42 -9.51 -3.61 -2.46
N SER A 43 -8.69 -4.19 -3.33
CA SER A 43 -9.06 -5.40 -4.08
C SER A 43 -9.31 -6.60 -3.16
N LEU A 44 -8.55 -6.70 -2.07
CA LEU A 44 -8.78 -7.71 -1.03
C LEU A 44 -10.13 -7.50 -0.33
N VAL A 45 -10.47 -6.27 0.08
CA VAL A 45 -11.81 -6.01 0.65
C VAL A 45 -12.90 -6.37 -0.36
N GLU A 46 -12.81 -5.90 -1.60
CA GLU A 46 -13.83 -6.17 -2.62
C GLU A 46 -14.05 -7.67 -2.80
N ARG A 47 -12.97 -8.46 -2.89
CA ARG A 47 -13.06 -9.92 -2.94
C ARG A 47 -13.76 -10.52 -1.71
N LEU A 48 -13.37 -10.11 -0.50
CA LEU A 48 -13.95 -10.62 0.74
C LEU A 48 -15.43 -10.28 0.86
N VAL A 49 -15.83 -9.09 0.42
CA VAL A 49 -17.24 -8.68 0.38
C VAL A 49 -18.03 -9.60 -0.55
N TYR A 50 -17.50 -9.95 -1.72
CA TYR A 50 -18.12 -10.92 -2.63
C TYR A 50 -18.23 -12.33 -2.03
N GLU A 51 -17.26 -12.77 -1.24
CA GLU A 51 -17.31 -14.06 -0.54
C GLU A 51 -18.37 -14.06 0.60
N LEU A 52 -18.57 -12.91 1.27
CA LEU A 52 -19.55 -12.74 2.35
C LEU A 52 -20.99 -12.53 1.88
N VAL A 53 -21.19 -11.95 0.69
CA VAL A 53 -22.50 -11.74 0.06
C VAL A 53 -22.44 -12.25 -1.38
N PRO A 54 -22.47 -13.57 -1.59
CA PRO A 54 -22.43 -14.14 -2.93
C PRO A 54 -23.70 -13.76 -3.70
N VAL A 55 -23.52 -13.24 -4.92
CA VAL A 55 -24.62 -12.79 -5.81
C VAL A 55 -25.56 -13.94 -6.19
N ASP A 56 -25.04 -15.17 -6.21
CA ASP A 56 -25.77 -16.37 -6.64
C ASP A 56 -26.55 -17.05 -5.50
N GLY A 57 -26.63 -16.42 -4.31
CA GLY A 57 -27.34 -16.98 -3.15
C GLY A 57 -26.67 -18.21 -2.51
N GLY A 58 -25.38 -18.41 -2.78
CA GLY A 58 -24.57 -19.47 -2.16
C GLY A 58 -24.40 -19.31 -0.64
N GLU A 59 -23.97 -20.37 0.04
CA GLU A 59 -23.71 -20.31 1.48
C GLU A 59 -22.58 -19.32 1.80
N ARG A 60 -22.83 -18.45 2.80
CA ARG A 60 -21.83 -17.51 3.30
C ARG A 60 -20.70 -18.27 3.96
N THR A 61 -19.48 -18.12 3.44
CA THR A 61 -18.28 -18.50 4.19
C THR A 61 -18.01 -17.43 5.23
N GLY A 62 -18.32 -17.70 6.50
CA GLY A 62 -18.13 -16.78 7.62
C GLY A 62 -16.67 -16.58 8.05
N GLU A 63 -15.71 -17.12 7.29
CA GLU A 63 -14.28 -17.06 7.59
C GLU A 63 -13.55 -16.23 6.55
N CYS A 64 -12.67 -15.35 7.02
CA CYS A 64 -11.88 -14.47 6.16
C CYS A 64 -10.63 -15.19 5.70
N LEU A 65 -10.17 -14.82 4.51
CA LEU A 65 -8.88 -15.26 4.00
C LEU A 65 -7.76 -14.94 5.01
N PRO A 66 -6.84 -15.89 5.29
CA PRO A 66 -5.69 -15.64 6.15
C PRO A 66 -4.75 -14.63 5.50
N SER A 67 -3.87 -13.99 6.30
CA SER A 67 -2.85 -13.07 5.77
C SER A 67 -2.00 -13.73 4.69
N TYR A 68 -1.78 -13.05 3.58
CA TYR A 68 -1.03 -13.61 2.45
C TYR A 68 -0.21 -12.55 1.72
N GLN A 69 0.80 -13.01 0.99
CA GLN A 69 1.63 -12.20 0.12
C GLN A 69 1.38 -12.61 -1.32
N LEU A 70 1.05 -11.65 -2.19
CA LEU A 70 0.86 -11.91 -3.62
C LEU A 70 2.15 -11.61 -4.37
N ALA A 71 2.54 -12.50 -5.29
CA ALA A 71 3.66 -12.27 -6.19
C ALA A 71 3.50 -10.99 -7.04
N ALA A 72 2.26 -10.59 -7.35
CA ALA A 72 1.95 -9.37 -8.08
C ALA A 72 2.30 -8.07 -7.30
N TYR A 73 2.43 -8.15 -5.98
CA TYR A 73 2.77 -7.03 -5.11
C TYR A 73 4.01 -7.37 -4.29
N PRO A 74 5.22 -7.34 -4.89
CA PRO A 74 6.45 -7.57 -4.16
C PRO A 74 6.59 -6.53 -3.04
N ASN A 75 7.22 -6.94 -1.93
CA ASN A 75 7.42 -6.12 -0.74
C ASN A 75 6.14 -5.69 -0.02
N CYS A 76 4.99 -6.29 -0.32
CA CYS A 76 3.72 -6.02 0.34
C CYS A 76 3.17 -7.28 1.04
N ARG A 77 2.71 -7.12 2.28
CA ARG A 77 1.98 -8.11 3.05
C ARG A 77 0.53 -7.65 3.21
N PHE A 78 -0.40 -8.56 2.97
CA PHE A 78 -1.83 -8.29 3.09
C PHE A 78 -2.42 -9.07 4.25
N GLU A 79 -3.25 -8.39 5.02
CA GLU A 79 -3.94 -8.93 6.18
C GLU A 79 -5.42 -8.63 6.01
N ALA A 80 -6.24 -9.65 6.23
CA ALA A 80 -7.68 -9.52 6.23
C ALA A 80 -8.22 -10.00 7.57
N THR A 81 -9.20 -9.26 8.10
CA THR A 81 -9.94 -9.66 9.29
C THR A 81 -11.40 -9.31 9.05
N CYS A 82 -12.30 -10.23 9.36
CA CYS A 82 -13.73 -9.94 9.37
C CYS A 82 -14.27 -10.28 10.74
N THR A 83 -14.88 -9.27 11.34
CA THR A 83 -15.42 -9.36 12.70
C THR A 83 -16.93 -9.19 12.61
N PRO A 84 -17.71 -10.22 13.02
CA PRO A 84 -19.16 -10.09 13.08
C PRO A 84 -19.55 -9.09 14.19
N ASN A 85 -20.48 -8.20 13.88
CA ASN A 85 -20.99 -7.13 14.75
C ASN A 85 -22.52 -7.17 14.79
N GLY A 86 -23.09 -8.30 15.24
CA GLY A 86 -24.54 -8.50 15.31
C GLY A 86 -25.18 -8.58 13.92
N GLU A 87 -25.64 -7.44 13.40
CA GLU A 87 -26.36 -7.32 12.13
C GLU A 87 -25.45 -7.15 10.90
N ALA A 88 -24.16 -6.92 11.11
CA ALA A 88 -23.20 -6.70 10.03
C ALA A 88 -21.90 -7.48 10.24
N THR A 89 -21.17 -7.73 9.16
CA THR A 89 -19.78 -8.19 9.22
C THR A 89 -18.86 -7.04 8.83
N ILE A 90 -17.97 -6.64 9.73
CA ILE A 90 -16.97 -5.61 9.44
C ILE A 90 -15.78 -6.30 8.78
N VAL A 91 -15.55 -6.02 7.50
CA VAL A 91 -14.42 -6.51 6.72
C VAL A 91 -13.33 -5.46 6.75
N THR A 92 -12.19 -5.82 7.32
CA THR A 92 -10.98 -5.01 7.31
C THR A 92 -9.94 -5.67 6.42
N SER A 93 -9.35 -4.89 5.51
CA SER A 93 -8.11 -5.25 4.83
C SER A 93 -7.02 -4.25 5.14
N THR A 94 -5.84 -4.76 5.45
CA THR A 94 -4.63 -3.96 5.65
C THR A 94 -3.55 -4.42 4.69
N ALA A 95 -3.02 -3.51 3.90
CA ALA A 95 -1.84 -3.74 3.09
C ALA A 95 -0.66 -2.98 3.67
N ILE A 96 0.43 -3.70 3.94
CA ILE A 96 1.67 -3.18 4.47
C ILE A 96 2.75 -3.39 3.42
N CYS A 97 3.16 -2.32 2.75
CA CYS A 97 4.26 -2.34 1.79
C CYS A 97 5.50 -1.69 2.40
N SER A 98 6.66 -2.34 2.31
CA SER A 98 7.90 -1.84 2.90
C SER A 98 9.10 -2.03 1.98
N GLU A 99 9.84 -0.97 1.71
CA GLU A 99 11.06 -1.01 0.93
C GLU A 99 12.11 -0.08 1.52
N GLN A 100 13.30 -0.62 1.78
CA GLN A 100 14.41 0.09 2.43
C GLN A 100 13.98 0.77 3.73
N ALA A 101 14.04 2.11 3.79
CA ALA A 101 13.68 2.91 4.96
C ALA A 101 12.18 3.24 5.06
N TYR A 102 11.37 2.88 4.05
CA TYR A 102 9.97 3.29 3.97
C TYR A 102 9.03 2.12 4.25
N ARG A 103 8.03 2.39 5.09
CA ARG A 103 6.92 1.47 5.37
C ARG A 103 5.62 2.24 5.23
N VAL A 104 4.77 1.79 4.32
CA VAL A 104 3.43 2.35 4.11
C VAL A 104 2.39 1.31 4.46
N SER A 105 1.40 1.72 5.25
CA SER A 105 0.24 0.89 5.59
C SER A 105 -1.04 1.59 5.13
N ARG A 106 -1.90 0.84 4.44
CA ARG A 106 -3.25 1.29 4.05
C ARG A 106 -4.26 0.31 4.60
N LYS A 107 -5.24 0.83 5.34
CA LYS A 107 -6.36 0.06 5.89
C LYS A 107 -7.66 0.47 5.19
N PHE A 108 -8.44 -0.51 4.78
CA PHE A 108 -9.82 -0.34 4.35
C PHE A 108 -10.73 -1.12 5.27
N GLU A 109 -11.87 -0.52 5.56
CA GLU A 109 -12.89 -1.10 6.42
C GLU A 109 -14.24 -0.92 5.72
N VAL A 110 -14.98 -2.01 5.58
CA VAL A 110 -16.30 -2.02 4.97
C VAL A 110 -17.23 -2.81 5.87
N GLU A 111 -18.35 -2.20 6.21
CA GLU A 111 -19.44 -2.86 6.92
C GLU A 111 -20.38 -3.51 5.90
N VAL A 112 -20.50 -4.82 5.98
CA VAL A 112 -21.34 -5.61 5.09
C VAL A 112 -22.60 -6.03 5.84
N ARG A 113 -23.76 -5.56 5.39
CA ARG A 113 -25.07 -5.94 5.92
C ARG A 113 -25.74 -6.95 4.98
N PRO A 114 -26.49 -7.93 5.52
CA PRO A 114 -27.27 -8.86 4.72
C PRO A 114 -28.33 -8.21 3.85
#